data_AF-A0A160PG81-F1
#
_entry.id   AF-A0A160PG81-F1
#
_cell.length_a   1.000
_cell.length_b   1.000
_cell.length_c   1.000
_cell.angle_alpha   90.00
_cell.angle_beta   90.00
_cell.angle_gamma   90.00
#
_symmetry.space_group_name_H-M   'P 1'
#
loop_
_entity.id
_entity.type
_entity.pdbx_description
1 polymer ?
#
loop_
_entity_poly.entity_id
_entity_poly.type
_entity_poly.pdbx_seq_one_letter_code
_entity_poly.pdbx_strand_id
1 'polypeptide(L)'
;MLNRTLLLPAFALCLAAGAARAADGPPKLDVEATCKSAERVQKTLSDNPSKDACLNSERGAEADLRKRWSQFPTSAKSQCTQQFEAGGFPSYVELLTCLELASGTVPTQPSSDQPATSDVGGASGGGRKTGSSLTREPAPTQRTNPIEVLEGK
;
A
#
# COMPACT_ATOMS: atom_id res chain seq x y z
N MET A 1 -20.13 -71.29 -5.56
CA MET A 1 -19.20 -70.52 -6.43
C MET A 1 -19.95 -69.24 -6.82
N LEU A 2 -19.52 -68.01 -6.60
CA LEU A 2 -18.25 -67.45 -6.18
C LEU A 2 -18.54 -66.07 -5.57
N ASN A 3 -17.85 -65.77 -4.46
CA ASN A 3 -17.85 -64.49 -3.76
C ASN A 3 -17.25 -63.39 -4.64
N ARG A 4 -17.83 -62.18 -4.68
CA ARG A 4 -17.12 -61.02 -5.25
C ARG A 4 -17.52 -59.70 -4.59
N THR A 5 -17.14 -59.61 -3.33
CA THR A 5 -16.88 -58.35 -2.64
C THR A 5 -15.89 -57.54 -3.47
N LEU A 6 -16.32 -56.44 -4.08
CA LEU A 6 -15.43 -55.48 -4.72
C LEU A 6 -15.54 -54.17 -3.94
N LEU A 7 -14.56 -54.01 -3.05
CA LEU A 7 -14.19 -52.79 -2.35
C LEU A 7 -14.23 -51.58 -3.29
N LEU A 8 -15.09 -50.61 -2.97
CA LEU A 8 -14.98 -49.25 -3.45
C LEU A 8 -13.88 -48.55 -2.64
N PRO A 9 -12.81 -48.02 -3.26
CA PRO A 9 -11.81 -47.26 -2.55
C PRO A 9 -12.46 -45.95 -2.06
N ALA A 10 -12.60 -45.81 -0.74
CA ALA A 10 -12.90 -44.53 -0.11
C ALA A 10 -11.76 -43.57 -0.43
N PHE A 11 -11.97 -42.71 -1.43
CA PHE A 11 -11.05 -41.64 -1.76
C PHE A 11 -11.17 -40.57 -0.67
N ALA A 12 -10.43 -40.75 0.42
CA ALA A 12 -10.30 -39.75 1.47
C ALA A 12 -9.59 -38.54 0.88
N LEU A 13 -10.38 -37.51 0.51
CA LEU A 13 -9.87 -36.20 0.13
C LEU A 13 -9.30 -35.55 1.41
N CYS A 14 -8.04 -35.85 1.72
CA CYS A 14 -7.29 -35.11 2.74
C CYS A 14 -7.14 -33.67 2.23
N LEU A 15 -7.97 -32.75 2.76
CA LEU A 15 -7.65 -31.33 2.74
C LEU A 15 -6.38 -31.14 3.56
N ALA A 16 -5.22 -31.18 2.91
CA ALA A 16 -3.99 -30.71 3.50
C ALA A 16 -4.12 -29.18 3.62
N ALA A 17 -4.61 -28.72 4.76
CA ALA A 17 -4.44 -27.34 5.18
C ALA A 17 -2.94 -27.12 5.42
N GLY A 18 -2.23 -26.74 4.36
CA GLY A 18 -0.83 -26.37 4.45
C GLY A 18 -0.70 -25.22 5.43
N ALA A 19 -0.12 -25.49 6.60
CA ALA A 19 0.35 -24.44 7.48
C ALA A 19 1.47 -23.72 6.73
N ALA A 20 1.13 -22.63 6.04
CA ALA A 20 2.11 -21.72 5.48
C ALA A 20 3.02 -21.31 6.64
N ARG A 21 4.26 -21.81 6.64
CA ARG A 21 5.27 -21.37 7.60
C ARG A 21 5.51 -19.91 7.26
N ALA A 22 4.90 -19.01 8.02
CA ALA A 22 5.22 -17.60 7.94
C ALA A 22 6.72 -17.47 8.11
N ALA A 23 7.41 -16.85 7.14
CA ALA A 23 8.80 -16.50 7.32
C ALA A 23 8.90 -15.68 8.62
N ASP A 24 9.85 -16.04 9.48
CA ASP A 24 10.04 -15.45 10.82
C ASP A 24 10.38 -13.93 10.76
N GLY A 25 10.48 -13.34 9.56
CA GLY A 25 10.79 -11.93 9.35
C GLY A 25 10.20 -11.37 8.03
N PRO A 26 10.32 -10.05 7.83
CA PRO A 26 9.89 -9.39 6.59
C PRO A 26 10.66 -9.94 5.36
N PRO A 27 10.12 -9.78 4.14
CA PRO A 27 10.83 -10.13 2.92
C PRO A 27 12.14 -9.34 2.81
N LYS A 28 13.12 -9.92 2.11
CA LYS A 28 14.39 -9.25 1.80
C LYS A 28 14.22 -8.46 0.51
N LEU A 29 14.15 -7.13 0.62
CA LEU A 29 14.02 -6.22 -0.51
C LEU A 29 15.39 -5.67 -0.93
N ASP A 30 15.57 -5.42 -2.22
CA ASP A 30 16.78 -4.76 -2.74
C ASP A 30 16.65 -3.24 -2.63
N VAL A 31 17.02 -2.70 -1.48
CA VAL A 31 16.96 -1.27 -1.17
C VAL A 31 17.81 -0.43 -2.14
N GLU A 32 18.94 -0.97 -2.62
CA GLU A 32 19.80 -0.26 -3.57
C GLU A 32 19.10 -0.12 -4.93
N ALA A 33 18.44 -1.18 -5.41
CA ALA A 33 17.64 -1.12 -6.63
C ALA A 33 16.47 -0.13 -6.48
N THR A 34 15.79 -0.15 -5.32
CA THR A 34 14.70 0.77 -5.01
C THR A 34 15.14 2.22 -5.04
N CYS A 35 16.22 2.58 -4.32
CA CYS A 35 16.71 3.95 -4.31
C CYS A 35 17.26 4.41 -5.67
N LYS A 36 17.94 3.52 -6.40
CA LYS A 36 18.38 3.83 -7.77
C LYS A 36 17.21 4.12 -8.71
N SER A 37 16.09 3.42 -8.55
CA SER A 37 14.88 3.70 -9.32
C SER A 37 14.27 5.05 -8.96
N ALA A 38 14.23 5.38 -7.67
CA ALA A 38 13.70 6.63 -7.16
C ALA A 38 14.52 7.82 -7.70
N GLU A 39 15.85 7.75 -7.66
CA GLU A 39 16.74 8.75 -8.25
C GLU A 39 16.47 8.98 -9.75
N ARG A 40 16.23 7.91 -10.51
CA ARG A 40 15.97 8.00 -11.95
C ARG A 40 14.69 8.77 -12.25
N VAL A 41 13.66 8.60 -11.42
CA VAL A 41 12.40 9.35 -11.51
C VAL A 41 12.63 10.80 -11.06
N GLN A 42 13.33 11.02 -9.96
CA GLN A 42 13.55 12.33 -9.35
C GLN A 42 14.45 13.25 -10.17
N LYS A 43 15.41 12.73 -10.94
CA LYS A 43 16.26 13.53 -11.82
C LYS A 43 15.48 14.40 -12.82
N THR A 44 14.21 14.07 -13.06
CA THR A 44 13.31 14.86 -13.91
C THR A 44 12.58 15.99 -13.18
N LEU A 45 12.71 16.09 -11.84
CA LEU A 45 12.04 17.03 -10.96
C LEU A 45 13.06 17.96 -10.28
N SER A 46 12.65 19.19 -9.94
CA SER A 46 13.56 20.21 -9.36
C SER A 46 13.96 19.93 -7.90
N ASP A 47 13.13 19.19 -7.15
CA ASP A 47 13.41 18.73 -5.79
C ASP A 47 13.90 17.28 -5.83
N ASN A 48 15.21 17.09 -5.83
CA ASN A 48 15.83 15.77 -5.76
C ASN A 48 16.17 15.43 -4.30
N PRO A 49 15.38 14.61 -3.59
CA PRO A 49 15.88 13.99 -2.38
C PRO A 49 17.09 13.13 -2.76
N SER A 50 18.17 13.20 -2.00
CA SER A 50 19.40 12.47 -2.35
C SER A 50 19.18 10.96 -2.24
N LYS A 51 19.99 10.18 -2.97
CA LYS A 51 20.13 8.73 -2.79
C LYS A 51 20.21 8.35 -1.30
N ASP A 52 21.00 9.10 -0.55
CA ASP A 52 21.23 8.87 0.88
C ASP A 52 19.96 9.05 1.71
N ALA A 53 19.11 10.02 1.37
CA ALA A 53 17.82 10.20 2.03
C ALA A 53 16.90 8.99 1.80
N CYS A 54 16.86 8.46 0.58
CA CYS A 54 16.15 7.21 0.29
C CYS A 54 16.71 6.04 1.09
N LEU A 55 18.04 5.82 1.03
CA LEU A 55 18.69 4.72 1.74
C LEU A 55 18.40 4.78 3.25
N ASN A 56 18.42 5.97 3.84
CA ASN A 56 18.13 6.16 5.25
C ASN A 56 16.67 5.81 5.60
N SER A 57 15.71 6.29 4.81
CA SER A 57 14.29 5.99 5.01
C SER A 57 13.99 4.49 4.87
N GLU A 58 14.51 3.85 3.83
CA GLU A 58 14.31 2.42 3.56
C GLU A 58 14.91 1.55 4.68
N ARG A 59 16.14 1.84 5.11
CA ARG A 59 16.79 1.10 6.22
C ARG A 59 16.10 1.34 7.55
N GLY A 60 15.59 2.55 7.79
CA GLY A 60 14.77 2.86 8.96
C GLY A 60 13.50 2.03 8.99
N ALA A 61 12.76 2.01 7.87
CA ALA A 61 11.55 1.22 7.72
C ALA A 61 11.81 -0.29 7.85
N GLU A 62 12.90 -0.81 7.27
CA GLU A 62 13.32 -2.21 7.43
C GLU A 62 13.55 -2.56 8.91
N ALA A 63 14.26 -1.68 9.64
CA ALA A 63 14.54 -1.87 11.05
C ALA A 63 13.25 -1.91 11.88
N ASP A 64 12.28 -1.03 11.59
CA ASP A 64 11.01 -0.99 12.29
C ASP A 64 10.10 -2.18 11.93
N LEU A 65 10.08 -2.58 10.66
CA LEU A 65 9.43 -3.81 10.22
C LEU A 65 9.97 -5.03 10.94
N ARG A 66 11.29 -5.18 11.05
CA ARG A 66 11.90 -6.29 11.79
C ARG A 66 11.45 -6.35 13.25
N LYS A 67 11.36 -5.20 13.93
CA LYS A 67 10.92 -5.15 15.34
C LYS A 67 9.45 -5.52 15.49
N ARG A 68 8.60 -5.08 14.56
CA ARG A 68 7.14 -5.18 14.67
C ARG A 68 6.54 -6.33 13.87
N TRP A 69 7.34 -7.07 13.09
CA TRP A 69 6.87 -8.09 12.16
C TRP A 69 5.89 -9.05 12.82
N SER A 70 6.24 -9.61 13.99
CA SER A 70 5.37 -10.55 14.71
C SER A 70 4.03 -9.97 15.16
N GLN A 71 3.92 -8.64 15.31
CA GLN A 71 2.72 -7.94 15.76
C GLN A 71 1.67 -7.79 14.64
N PHE A 72 2.09 -7.81 13.38
CA PHE A 72 1.17 -7.69 12.25
C PHE A 72 0.42 -9.01 11.99
N PRO A 73 -0.90 -8.98 11.70
CA PRO A 73 -1.68 -10.15 11.36
C PRO A 73 -1.15 -10.88 10.12
N THR A 74 -1.28 -12.21 10.09
CA THR A 74 -0.87 -13.03 8.94
C THR A 74 -1.57 -12.62 7.65
N SER A 75 -2.83 -12.22 7.71
CA SER A 75 -3.60 -11.72 6.56
C SER A 75 -2.99 -10.43 6.00
N ALA A 76 -2.66 -9.47 6.86
CA ALA A 76 -2.02 -8.22 6.45
C ALA A 76 -0.63 -8.47 5.83
N LYS A 77 0.17 -9.36 6.43
CA LYS A 77 1.46 -9.78 5.86
C LYS A 77 1.30 -10.34 4.46
N SER A 78 0.43 -11.33 4.29
CA SER A 78 0.19 -11.97 2.99
C SER A 78 -0.34 -11.00 1.94
N GLN A 79 -1.26 -10.10 2.33
CA GLN A 79 -1.81 -9.07 1.44
C GLN A 79 -0.72 -8.09 0.99
N CYS A 80 0.05 -7.54 1.91
CA CYS A 80 1.03 -6.50 1.60
C CYS A 80 2.26 -7.04 0.88
N THR A 81 2.72 -8.27 1.18
CA THR A 81 3.87 -8.84 0.46
C THR A 81 3.53 -9.24 -0.98
N GLN A 82 2.29 -9.66 -1.26
CA GLN A 82 1.86 -9.99 -2.62
C GLN A 82 1.91 -8.80 -3.58
N GLN A 83 1.80 -7.56 -3.07
CA GLN A 83 1.89 -6.36 -3.90
C GLN A 83 3.24 -6.24 -4.63
N PHE A 84 4.29 -6.86 -4.08
CA PHE A 84 5.64 -6.81 -4.65
C PHE A 84 5.95 -7.95 -5.62
N GLU A 85 5.08 -8.94 -5.74
CA GLU A 85 5.27 -10.07 -6.68
C GLU A 85 5.00 -9.67 -8.13
N ALA A 86 4.23 -8.59 -8.35
CA ALA A 86 3.90 -8.07 -9.67
C ALA A 86 5.09 -7.39 -10.40
N GLY A 87 6.27 -7.35 -9.78
CA GLY A 87 7.47 -6.70 -10.30
C GLY A 87 7.60 -5.23 -9.86
N GLY A 88 8.65 -4.56 -10.32
CA GLY A 88 8.98 -3.20 -9.93
C GLY A 88 10.07 -3.13 -8.84
N PHE A 89 10.05 -2.06 -8.07
CA PHE A 89 11.07 -1.73 -7.07
C PHE A 89 10.43 -1.64 -5.69
N PRO A 90 10.32 -2.77 -4.96
CA PRO A 90 9.59 -2.82 -3.71
C PRO A 90 10.27 -1.98 -2.61
N SER A 91 9.47 -1.31 -1.78
CA SER A 91 9.93 -0.43 -0.71
C SER A 91 9.53 -0.96 0.68
N TYR A 92 10.45 -0.87 1.65
CA TYR A 92 10.14 -1.14 3.05
C TYR A 92 9.24 -0.07 3.67
N VAL A 93 9.34 1.19 3.20
CA VAL A 93 8.43 2.26 3.63
C VAL A 93 7.00 1.89 3.22
N GLU A 94 6.80 1.51 1.96
CA GLU A 94 5.48 1.10 1.45
C GLU A 94 4.95 -0.14 2.15
N LEU A 95 5.79 -1.16 2.37
CA LEU A 95 5.40 -2.36 3.10
C LEU A 95 4.95 -2.04 4.53
N LEU A 96 5.73 -1.22 5.26
CA LEU A 96 5.39 -0.82 6.62
C LEU A 96 4.06 -0.07 6.66
N THR A 97 3.87 0.89 5.76
CA THR A 97 2.60 1.64 5.67
C THR A 97 1.42 0.74 5.32
N CYS A 98 1.58 -0.18 4.36
CA CYS A 98 0.51 -1.14 4.01
C CYS A 98 0.11 -1.98 5.24
N LEU A 99 1.10 -2.49 5.98
CA LEU A 99 0.85 -3.29 7.17
C LEU A 99 0.14 -2.49 8.25
N GLU A 100 0.52 -1.25 8.48
CA GLU A 100 -0.12 -0.38 9.47
C GLU A 100 -1.60 -0.12 9.15
N LEU A 101 -1.90 0.13 7.87
CA LEU A 101 -3.25 0.34 7.37
C LEU A 101 -4.08 -0.96 7.45
N ALA A 102 -3.56 -2.06 6.92
CA ALA A 102 -4.26 -3.35 6.87
C ALA A 102 -4.47 -3.97 8.26
N SER A 103 -3.64 -3.61 9.23
CA SER A 103 -3.76 -4.09 10.61
C SER A 103 -4.69 -3.22 11.47
N GLY A 104 -5.17 -2.09 10.96
CA GLY A 104 -5.96 -1.13 11.73
C GLY A 104 -5.17 -0.46 12.87
N THR A 105 -3.84 -0.46 12.81
CA THR A 105 -2.98 0.16 13.83
C THR A 105 -2.83 1.67 13.66
N VAL A 106 -3.31 2.21 12.53
CA VAL A 106 -3.38 3.65 12.32
C VAL A 106 -4.51 4.22 13.18
N PRO A 107 -4.25 5.23 14.04
CA PRO A 107 -5.31 5.87 14.81
C PRO A 107 -6.39 6.43 13.89
N THR A 108 -7.60 5.92 14.01
CA THR A 108 -8.78 6.59 13.44
C THR A 108 -9.03 7.88 14.21
N GLN A 109 -9.08 9.00 13.51
CA GLN A 109 -9.58 10.23 14.12
C GLN A 109 -11.03 9.98 14.56
N PRO A 110 -11.45 10.47 15.74
CA PRO A 110 -12.84 10.39 16.13
C PRO A 110 -13.65 11.07 15.04
N SER A 111 -14.50 10.30 14.38
CA SER A 111 -15.50 10.83 13.48
C SER A 111 -16.29 11.85 14.29
N SER A 112 -16.06 13.14 14.03
CA SER A 112 -17.13 14.09 14.28
C SER A 112 -18.24 13.61 13.36
N ASP A 113 -19.36 13.15 13.91
CA ASP A 113 -20.57 12.76 13.18
C ASP A 113 -21.09 13.97 12.38
N GLN A 114 -20.37 14.32 11.32
CA GLN A 114 -20.87 15.01 10.16
C GLN A 114 -21.01 13.90 9.13
N PRO A 115 -22.23 13.65 8.60
CA PRO A 115 -22.35 12.78 7.45
C PRO A 115 -21.38 13.31 6.41
N ALA A 116 -20.46 12.45 5.95
CA ALA A 116 -19.64 12.76 4.80
C ALA A 116 -20.59 12.87 3.61
N THR A 117 -21.13 14.07 3.39
CA THR A 117 -21.74 14.40 2.12
C THR A 117 -20.58 14.35 1.15
N SER A 118 -20.55 13.28 0.35
CA SER A 118 -19.76 13.28 -0.86
C SER A 118 -20.37 14.38 -1.70
N ASP A 119 -19.83 15.59 -1.62
CA ASP A 119 -20.27 16.73 -2.42
C ASP A 119 -19.75 16.56 -3.86
N VAL A 120 -20.15 15.46 -4.50
CA VAL A 120 -20.22 15.35 -5.94
C VAL A 120 -21.59 15.92 -6.32
N GLY A 121 -21.64 17.25 -6.36
CA GLY A 121 -22.68 18.04 -7.03
C GLY A 121 -24.03 18.21 -6.33
N GLY A 122 -24.42 19.47 -6.09
CA GLY A 122 -25.84 19.85 -6.12
C GLY A 122 -26.40 20.58 -4.89
N ALA A 123 -26.23 21.91 -4.90
CA ALA A 123 -27.16 22.95 -4.46
C ALA A 123 -27.61 23.09 -2.97
N SER A 124 -27.35 24.32 -2.50
CA SER A 124 -28.19 25.18 -1.64
C SER A 124 -28.17 24.98 -0.12
N GLY A 125 -27.64 25.99 0.58
CA GLY A 125 -27.83 26.16 2.02
C GLY A 125 -26.70 26.93 2.68
N GLY A 126 -26.98 28.16 3.10
CA GLY A 126 -25.99 29.12 3.61
C GLY A 126 -25.28 28.68 4.89
N GLY A 127 -23.97 28.97 4.94
CA GLY A 127 -23.13 28.80 6.13
C GLY A 127 -21.66 28.96 5.80
N ARG A 128 -21.20 30.18 5.52
CA ARG A 128 -19.79 30.44 5.18
C ARG A 128 -18.93 30.32 6.44
N LYS A 129 -18.27 29.18 6.63
CA LYS A 129 -17.05 29.10 7.44
C LYS A 129 -15.86 29.42 6.54
N THR A 130 -15.18 30.53 6.83
CA THR A 130 -13.95 30.93 6.14
C THR A 130 -12.82 29.97 6.52
N GLY A 131 -12.68 28.88 5.75
CA GLY A 131 -11.44 28.12 5.68
C GLY A 131 -10.38 28.92 4.90
N SER A 132 -9.11 28.75 5.26
CA SER A 132 -8.00 29.43 4.60
C SER A 132 -7.98 29.11 3.10
N SER A 133 -8.04 30.14 2.26
CA SER A 133 -8.07 30.04 0.79
C SER A 133 -6.91 29.24 0.19
N LEU A 134 -5.84 29.02 0.95
CA LEU A 134 -4.65 28.26 0.57
C LEU A 134 -4.90 26.75 0.39
N THR A 135 -6.00 26.23 0.94
CA THR A 135 -6.38 24.81 0.81
C THR A 135 -7.52 24.59 -0.19
N ARG A 136 -8.01 25.67 -0.83
CA ARG A 136 -9.09 25.57 -1.81
C ARG A 136 -8.53 25.07 -3.12
N GLU A 137 -8.99 23.89 -3.53
CA GLU A 137 -8.77 23.33 -4.85
C GLU A 137 -9.05 24.38 -5.95
N PRO A 138 -8.14 24.61 -6.91
CA PRO A 138 -8.38 25.47 -8.06
C PRO A 138 -9.59 25.00 -8.87
N ALA A 139 -10.34 25.97 -9.43
CA ALA A 139 -11.42 25.64 -10.36
C ALA A 139 -10.89 24.80 -11.53
N PRO A 140 -11.70 23.91 -12.14
CA PRO A 140 -11.26 23.08 -13.27
C PRO A 140 -10.65 23.88 -14.43
N THR A 141 -11.11 25.11 -14.66
CA THR A 141 -10.59 26.04 -15.67
C THR A 141 -9.26 26.69 -15.30
N GLN A 142 -8.81 26.53 -14.06
CA GLN A 142 -7.53 27.04 -13.53
C GLN A 142 -6.48 25.91 -13.42
N ARG A 143 -6.84 24.67 -13.75
CA ARG A 143 -5.89 23.56 -13.78
C ARG A 143 -5.17 23.55 -15.12
N THR A 144 -3.85 23.41 -15.06
CA THR A 144 -3.01 23.29 -16.24
C THR A 144 -3.36 22.01 -17.01
N ASN A 145 -3.48 22.10 -18.34
CA ASN A 145 -3.61 20.95 -19.21
C ASN A 145 -2.21 20.33 -19.45
N PRO A 146 -1.97 19.09 -18.99
CA PRO A 146 -0.63 18.49 -19.10
C PRO A 146 -0.21 18.21 -20.55
N ILE A 147 -1.15 18.08 -21.51
CA ILE A 147 -0.80 17.87 -22.92
C ILE A 147 -0.22 19.14 -23.54
N GLU A 148 -0.87 20.29 -23.31
CA GLU A 148 -0.40 21.59 -23.82
C GLU A 148 1.00 21.98 -23.28
N VAL A 149 1.31 21.62 -22.03
CA VAL A 149 2.62 21.90 -21.42
C VAL A 149 3.73 21.07 -22.05
N LEU A 150 3.42 19.85 -22.46
CA LEU A 150 4.41 18.93 -23.04
C LEU A 150 4.67 19.22 -24.52
N GLU A 151 3.69 19.78 -25.25
CA GLU A 151 3.83 20.18 -26.66
C GLU A 151 4.53 21.53 -26.85
N GLY A 152 4.62 22.35 -25.79
CA GLY A 152 5.24 23.68 -25.81
C GLY A 152 6.76 23.72 -25.60
N LYS A 153 7.48 22.59 -25.76
CA LYS A 153 8.92 22.48 -25.53
C LYS A 153 9.69 21.91 -26.72
#